data_AF-A0A2U0S7B5-F1
#
_entry.id   AF-A0A2U0S7B5-F1
#
_cell.length_a   1.000
_cell.length_b   1.000
_cell.length_c   1.000
_cell.angle_alpha   90.00
_cell.angle_beta   90.00
_cell.angle_gamma   90.00
#
_symmetry.space_group_name_H-M   'P 1'
#
loop_
_entity.id
_entity.type
_entity.pdbx_description
1 polymer ?
#
loop_
_entity_poly.entity_id
_entity_poly.type
_entity_poly.pdbx_seq_one_letter_code
_entity_poly.pdbx_strand_id
1 'polypeptide(L)'
;MKEVPPVPEKISKRKVIVYKSRVDPTIVKLTAEKMKYKLFGKFGLSKKKAEEIRVVSVDKYYEPYTLIDARYSIRYFKKRVYKLNVDPETEEVKVLGETYMPEAVSGASGESGETGKAVTLEAELWSSYDDKAYLVLDKEGKEIPPDQVPAAPSEDHPEKILKEFGKKSGAVQGSPRKDIDMVKAKIVKRPSDISEIDKELFDISEHAVIYSPLYEITFRNVRTNEEKVVKIDGVSAKIISEK
;
A
#
# COMPACT_ATOMS: atom_id res chain seq x y z
N MET A 1 21.99 20.34 -14.50
CA MET A 1 21.51 19.01 -14.09
C MET A 1 20.77 18.40 -15.27
N LYS A 2 21.12 17.19 -15.72
CA LYS A 2 20.31 16.50 -16.73
C LYS A 2 18.97 16.16 -16.10
N GLU A 3 17.89 16.62 -16.70
CA GLU A 3 16.54 16.36 -16.23
C GLU A 3 16.29 14.85 -16.30
N VAL A 4 15.88 14.28 -15.16
CA VAL A 4 15.68 12.84 -15.03
C VAL A 4 14.35 12.51 -15.73
N PRO A 5 14.33 11.64 -16.77
CA PRO A 5 13.11 11.42 -17.55
C PRO A 5 12.01 10.84 -16.66
N PRO A 6 10.73 11.20 -16.92
CA PRO A 6 9.62 10.70 -16.11
C PRO A 6 9.51 9.18 -16.24
N VAL A 7 9.19 8.53 -15.12
CA VAL A 7 8.98 7.07 -15.09
C VAL A 7 7.69 6.74 -15.85
N PRO A 8 7.74 5.85 -16.87
CA PRO A 8 6.55 5.38 -17.58
C PRO A 8 5.56 4.71 -16.63
N GLU A 9 4.28 5.02 -16.78
CA GLU A 9 3.22 4.52 -15.91
C GLU A 9 2.19 3.70 -16.70
N LYS A 10 1.79 2.56 -16.15
CA LYS A 10 0.64 1.78 -16.59
C LYS A 10 -0.30 1.61 -15.40
N ILE A 11 -1.46 2.26 -15.45
CA ILE A 11 -2.39 2.31 -14.31
C ILE A 11 -3.70 1.66 -14.73
N SER A 12 -4.11 0.61 -14.02
CA SER A 12 -5.42 0.00 -14.21
C SER A 12 -6.56 0.98 -13.86
N LYS A 13 -7.69 0.84 -14.56
CA LYS A 13 -8.88 1.64 -14.28
C LYS A 13 -9.37 1.31 -12.87
N ARG A 14 -9.67 2.36 -12.09
CA ARG A 14 -10.22 2.23 -10.74
C ARG A 14 -11.54 1.46 -10.77
N LYS A 15 -11.62 0.37 -10.00
CA LYS A 15 -12.82 -0.45 -9.82
C LYS A 15 -13.57 -0.02 -8.57
N VAL A 16 -14.88 -0.23 -8.57
CA VAL A 16 -15.74 -0.05 -7.39
C VAL A 16 -16.32 -1.39 -7.02
N ILE A 17 -16.11 -1.80 -5.78
CA ILE A 17 -16.57 -3.05 -5.19
C ILE A 17 -17.42 -2.66 -3.98
N VAL A 18 -18.60 -3.27 -3.85
CA VAL A 18 -19.45 -3.11 -2.68
C VAL A 18 -19.66 -4.48 -2.09
N TYR A 19 -19.45 -4.65 -0.79
CA TYR A 19 -19.61 -5.95 -0.14
C TYR A 19 -21.04 -6.20 0.31
N LYS A 20 -21.47 -7.45 0.15
CA LYS A 20 -22.73 -7.96 0.69
C LYS A 20 -22.69 -7.93 2.22
N SER A 21 -23.71 -7.34 2.83
CA SER A 21 -23.93 -7.47 4.27
C SER A 21 -24.28 -8.92 4.58
N ARG A 22 -23.52 -9.54 5.48
CA ARG A 22 -23.80 -10.89 5.98
C ARG A 22 -24.61 -10.87 7.27
N VAL A 23 -24.70 -9.70 7.90
CA VAL A 23 -25.48 -9.51 9.13
C VAL A 23 -26.90 -9.07 8.77
N ASP A 24 -27.88 -9.80 9.30
CA ASP A 24 -29.30 -9.47 9.16
C ASP A 24 -29.66 -8.27 10.07
N PRO A 25 -30.39 -7.26 9.57
CA PRO A 25 -30.80 -6.09 10.37
C PRO A 25 -31.55 -6.43 11.67
N THR A 26 -32.30 -7.53 11.70
CA THR A 26 -32.99 -8.04 12.90
C THR A 26 -31.99 -8.51 13.95
N ILE A 27 -30.91 -9.18 13.54
CA ILE A 27 -29.82 -9.57 14.43
C ILE A 27 -29.10 -8.33 15.00
N VAL A 28 -28.92 -7.29 14.19
CA VAL A 28 -28.36 -6.00 14.65
C VAL A 28 -29.26 -5.39 15.74
N LYS A 29 -30.59 -5.35 15.52
CA LYS A 29 -31.55 -4.84 16.51
C LYS A 29 -31.53 -5.64 17.81
N LEU A 30 -31.54 -6.98 17.73
CA LEU A 30 -31.46 -7.85 18.91
C LEU A 30 -30.13 -7.67 19.66
N THR A 31 -29.03 -7.47 18.94
CA THR A 31 -27.72 -7.18 19.53
C THR A 31 -27.72 -5.82 20.22
N ALA A 32 -28.28 -4.79 19.59
CA ALA A 32 -28.44 -3.47 20.19
C ALA A 32 -29.18 -3.53 21.53
N GLU A 33 -30.31 -4.23 21.59
CA GLU A 33 -31.09 -4.41 22.83
C GLU A 33 -30.26 -5.07 23.94
N LYS A 34 -29.47 -6.11 23.61
CA LYS A 34 -28.56 -6.76 24.58
C LYS A 34 -27.45 -5.83 25.05
N MET A 35 -26.98 -4.91 24.20
CA MET A 35 -25.89 -3.98 24.53
C MET A 35 -26.28 -2.88 25.50
N LYS A 36 -27.57 -2.50 25.60
CA LYS A 36 -28.06 -1.47 26.53
C LYS A 36 -27.57 -1.67 27.95
N TYR A 37 -27.62 -2.92 28.43
CA TYR A 37 -27.19 -3.30 29.77
C TYR A 37 -25.69 -3.13 30.00
N LYS A 38 -24.86 -3.33 28.96
CA LYS A 38 -23.40 -3.23 29.04
C LYS A 38 -22.90 -1.79 28.93
N LEU A 39 -23.45 -1.01 28.00
CA LEU A 39 -22.96 0.34 27.69
C LEU A 39 -23.19 1.38 28.80
N PHE A 40 -24.26 1.19 29.59
CA PHE A 40 -24.65 2.12 30.65
C PHE A 40 -24.61 1.47 32.04
N GLY A 41 -24.23 0.19 32.10
CA GLY A 41 -24.09 -0.57 33.33
C GLY A 41 -22.65 -0.58 33.83
N LYS A 42 -22.16 0.53 34.42
CA LYS A 42 -21.27 0.59 35.60
C LYS A 42 -20.59 1.96 35.76
N PHE A 43 -20.94 2.67 36.84
CA PHE A 43 -20.09 3.35 37.85
C PHE A 43 -21.03 4.06 38.84
N GLY A 44 -21.17 3.51 40.06
CA GLY A 44 -22.00 4.06 41.14
C GLY A 44 -23.18 3.17 41.57
N LEU A 45 -23.57 3.27 42.85
CA LEU A 45 -24.64 2.52 43.54
C LEU A 45 -26.06 2.66 42.94
N SER A 46 -26.21 3.32 41.79
CA SER A 46 -27.46 3.48 41.08
C SER A 46 -27.38 2.74 39.74
N LYS A 47 -27.97 1.53 39.68
CA LYS A 47 -28.22 0.84 38.40
C LYS A 47 -29.13 1.74 37.56
N LYS A 48 -28.58 2.41 36.54
CA LYS A 48 -29.41 2.99 35.47
C LYS A 48 -30.19 1.81 34.85
N LYS A 49 -31.53 1.83 34.93
CA LYS A 49 -32.37 0.73 34.44
C LYS A 49 -32.25 0.67 32.92
N ALA A 50 -32.12 -0.52 32.34
CA ALA A 50 -32.05 -0.64 30.88
C ALA A 50 -33.31 -0.13 30.18
N GLU A 51 -34.44 -0.09 30.90
CA GLU A 51 -35.69 0.55 30.46
C GLU A 51 -35.53 2.06 30.19
N GLU A 52 -34.54 2.72 30.79
CA GLU A 52 -34.21 4.15 30.56
C GLU A 52 -33.35 4.35 29.30
N ILE A 53 -32.96 3.29 28.61
CA ILE A 53 -32.08 3.37 27.44
C ILE A 53 -32.86 2.95 26.19
N ARG A 54 -32.95 3.87 25.23
CA ARG A 54 -33.62 3.62 23.95
C ARG A 54 -32.60 3.51 22.84
N VAL A 55 -32.84 2.59 21.91
CA VAL A 55 -32.20 2.63 20.60
C VAL A 55 -32.90 3.73 19.81
N VAL A 56 -32.18 4.79 19.47
CA VAL A 56 -32.69 5.93 18.70
C VAL A 56 -32.66 5.61 17.22
N SER A 57 -31.57 5.02 16.74
CA SER A 57 -31.43 4.62 15.34
C SER A 57 -30.54 3.40 15.18
N VAL A 58 -30.76 2.69 14.08
CA VAL A 58 -29.89 1.62 13.56
C VAL A 58 -29.70 1.92 12.08
N ASP A 59 -28.60 2.58 11.76
CA ASP A 59 -28.31 3.09 10.44
C ASP A 59 -27.28 2.21 9.75
N LYS A 60 -27.65 1.64 8.59
CA LYS A 60 -26.71 0.96 7.72
C LYS A 60 -26.05 1.98 6.80
N TYR A 61 -24.73 1.89 6.69
CA TYR A 61 -23.95 2.66 5.74
C TYR A 61 -22.77 1.85 5.21
N TYR A 62 -22.01 2.42 4.27
CA TYR A 62 -20.83 1.80 3.72
C TYR A 62 -19.59 2.65 3.96
N GLU A 63 -18.54 2.02 4.47
CA GLU A 63 -17.24 2.63 4.70
C GLU A 63 -16.28 2.23 3.57
N PRO A 64 -15.65 3.19 2.88
CA PRO A 64 -14.76 2.88 1.78
C PRO A 64 -13.33 2.58 2.25
N TYR A 65 -12.68 1.66 1.52
CA TYR A 65 -11.26 1.37 1.61
C TYR A 65 -10.67 1.41 0.20
N THR A 66 -9.47 1.99 0.03
CA THR A 66 -8.76 1.94 -1.26
C THR A 66 -7.70 0.85 -1.21
N LEU A 67 -7.70 -0.05 -2.20
CA LEU A 67 -6.71 -1.12 -2.38
C LEU A 67 -5.89 -0.83 -3.62
N ILE A 68 -4.56 -0.89 -3.49
CA ILE A 68 -3.61 -0.71 -4.60
C ILE A 68 -2.59 -1.85 -4.58
N ASP A 69 -2.48 -2.58 -5.70
CA ASP A 69 -1.40 -3.51 -5.99
C ASP A 69 -0.50 -2.91 -7.08
N ALA A 70 0.77 -2.71 -6.75
CA ALA A 70 1.70 -2.02 -7.62
C ALA A 70 3.05 -2.74 -7.70
N ARG A 71 3.68 -2.62 -8.87
CA ARG A 71 5.01 -3.12 -9.16
C ARG A 71 5.83 -2.05 -9.87
N TYR A 72 7.07 -1.90 -9.47
CA TYR A 72 8.08 -1.17 -10.22
C TYR A 72 9.13 -2.14 -10.73
N SER A 73 9.49 -2.02 -12.00
CA SER A 73 10.55 -2.82 -12.62
C SER A 73 11.43 -1.94 -13.50
N ILE A 74 12.74 -2.03 -13.33
CA ILE A 74 13.71 -1.34 -14.16
C ILE A 74 14.82 -2.33 -14.58
N ARG A 75 15.16 -2.28 -15.86
CA ARG A 75 16.30 -2.95 -16.46
C ARG A 75 17.23 -1.89 -17.02
N TYR A 76 18.50 -2.00 -16.68
CA TYR A 76 19.46 -0.94 -16.89
C TYR A 76 20.87 -1.48 -17.05
N PHE A 77 21.75 -0.66 -17.62
CA PHE A 77 23.16 -0.92 -17.76
C PHE A 77 23.94 -0.25 -16.64
N LYS A 78 25.04 -0.88 -16.24
CA LYS A 78 26.06 -0.34 -15.35
C LYS A 78 27.38 -0.30 -16.09
N LYS A 79 28.10 0.82 -16.02
CA LYS A 79 29.49 0.88 -16.44
C LYS A 79 30.39 0.44 -15.31
N ARG A 80 31.24 -0.55 -15.56
CA ARG A 80 32.27 -1.00 -14.63
C ARG A 80 33.61 -1.00 -15.34
N VAL A 81 34.62 -0.61 -14.58
CA VAL A 81 36.01 -0.63 -15.01
C VAL A 81 36.71 -1.73 -14.23
N TYR A 82 37.21 -2.73 -14.95
CA TYR A 82 38.00 -3.82 -14.39
C TYR A 82 39.48 -3.55 -14.67
N LYS A 83 40.31 -3.77 -13.64
CA LYS A 83 41.77 -3.74 -13.79
C LYS A 83 42.27 -5.18 -13.79
N LEU A 84 42.93 -5.56 -14.86
CA LEU A 84 43.58 -6.86 -14.98
C LEU A 84 45.09 -6.64 -14.83
N ASN A 85 45.64 -7.06 -13.70
CA ASN A 85 47.08 -7.03 -13.47
C ASN A 85 47.74 -8.12 -14.34
N VAL A 86 48.90 -7.79 -14.90
CA VAL A 86 49.69 -8.66 -15.76
C VAL A 86 51.16 -8.56 -15.36
N ASP A 87 51.96 -9.53 -15.82
CA ASP A 87 53.38 -9.60 -15.49
C ASP A 87 54.15 -8.39 -16.07
N PRO A 88 55.19 -7.88 -15.38
CA PRO A 88 55.92 -6.68 -15.79
C PRO A 88 56.52 -6.74 -17.21
N GLU A 89 56.85 -7.93 -17.71
CA GLU A 89 57.36 -8.18 -19.06
C GLU A 89 56.27 -8.18 -20.13
N THR A 90 54.99 -8.18 -19.75
CA THR A 90 53.87 -8.20 -20.72
C THR A 90 53.85 -6.90 -21.53
N GLU A 91 53.96 -7.02 -22.86
CA GLU A 91 53.90 -5.90 -23.81
C GLU A 91 52.49 -5.69 -24.37
N GLU A 92 51.75 -6.77 -24.64
CA GLU A 92 50.40 -6.73 -25.21
C GLU A 92 49.48 -7.74 -24.53
N VAL A 93 48.21 -7.37 -24.33
CA VAL A 93 47.15 -8.27 -23.86
C VAL A 93 46.05 -8.32 -24.91
N LYS A 94 45.66 -9.53 -25.33
CA LYS A 94 44.55 -9.73 -26.28
C LYS A 94 43.33 -10.33 -25.58
N VAL A 95 42.21 -9.62 -25.61
CA VAL A 95 40.94 -10.07 -25.05
C VAL A 95 39.89 -10.04 -26.14
N LEU A 96 39.30 -11.21 -26.46
CA LEU A 96 38.27 -11.36 -27.50
C LEU A 96 38.66 -10.75 -28.88
N GLY A 97 39.95 -10.72 -29.19
CA GLY A 97 40.49 -10.20 -30.45
C GLY A 97 40.94 -8.74 -30.41
N GLU A 98 40.58 -7.98 -29.36
CA GLU A 98 41.03 -6.61 -29.16
C GLU A 98 42.35 -6.59 -28.39
N THR A 99 43.27 -5.70 -28.79
CA THR A 99 44.60 -5.55 -28.18
C THR A 99 44.62 -4.37 -27.21
N TYR A 100 45.12 -4.61 -26.01
CA TYR A 100 45.29 -3.62 -24.94
C TYR A 100 46.76 -3.51 -24.57
N MET A 101 47.24 -2.29 -24.39
CA MET A 101 48.62 -2.00 -23.96
C MET A 101 48.63 -1.84 -22.44
N PRO A 102 49.37 -2.69 -21.68
CA PRO A 102 49.43 -2.57 -20.23
C PRO A 102 50.14 -1.29 -19.79
N GLU A 103 49.55 -0.59 -18.82
CA GLU A 103 50.11 0.62 -18.22
C GLU A 103 50.76 0.31 -16.86
N ALA A 104 51.78 1.08 -16.50
CA ALA A 104 52.46 0.93 -15.21
C ALA A 104 51.54 1.36 -14.06
N VAL A 105 51.40 0.52 -13.03
CA VAL A 105 50.57 0.80 -11.85
C VAL A 105 51.48 1.24 -10.70
N SER A 106 51.38 2.51 -10.30
CA SER A 106 52.06 3.03 -9.12
C SER A 106 51.36 2.54 -7.84
N GLY A 107 52.07 1.74 -7.03
CA GLY A 107 51.61 1.30 -5.70
C GLY A 107 51.61 -0.20 -5.42
N ALA A 108 51.99 -1.06 -6.38
CA ALA A 108 52.24 -2.48 -6.12
C ALA A 108 53.64 -2.68 -5.51
N SER A 109 53.87 -2.13 -4.31
CA SER A 109 55.09 -2.42 -3.53
C SER A 109 54.96 -3.81 -2.89
N GLY A 110 55.12 -4.85 -3.70
CA GLY A 110 55.64 -6.12 -3.19
C GLY A 110 57.13 -5.96 -2.87
N GLU A 111 57.65 -6.81 -1.99
CA GLU A 111 59.03 -6.77 -1.44
C GLU A 111 60.17 -6.80 -2.49
N SER A 112 59.85 -6.87 -3.79
CA SER A 112 60.79 -7.04 -4.90
C SER A 112 60.96 -5.81 -5.81
N GLY A 113 60.28 -4.67 -5.54
CA GLY A 113 60.51 -3.42 -6.29
C GLY A 113 60.04 -3.43 -7.75
N GLU A 114 59.29 -4.44 -8.18
CA GLU A 114 58.75 -4.54 -9.53
C GLU A 114 57.51 -3.64 -9.70
N THR A 115 57.55 -2.74 -10.68
CA THR A 115 56.38 -1.97 -11.09
C THR A 115 55.42 -2.90 -11.83
N GLY A 116 54.33 -3.28 -11.18
CA GLY A 116 53.26 -4.07 -11.82
C GLY A 116 52.64 -3.33 -13.02
N LYS A 117 52.23 -4.09 -14.04
CA LYS A 117 51.48 -3.57 -15.18
C LYS A 117 50.02 -3.98 -15.08
N ALA A 118 49.10 -3.18 -15.62
CA ALA A 118 47.70 -3.56 -15.73
C ALA A 118 47.06 -3.01 -16.99
N VAL A 119 46.06 -3.73 -17.50
CA VAL A 119 45.15 -3.23 -18.53
C VAL A 119 43.81 -2.87 -17.90
N THR A 120 43.20 -1.81 -18.41
CA THR A 120 41.88 -1.34 -17.98
C THR A 120 40.84 -1.79 -19.00
N LEU A 121 39.84 -2.53 -18.53
CA LEU A 121 38.74 -3.03 -19.35
C LEU A 121 37.43 -2.36 -18.92
N GLU A 122 36.77 -1.68 -19.85
CA GLU A 122 35.42 -1.15 -19.65
C GLU A 122 34.38 -2.20 -20.01
N ALA A 123 33.40 -2.40 -19.13
CA ALA A 123 32.30 -3.31 -19.34
C ALA A 123 30.97 -2.62 -19.08
N GLU A 124 30.01 -2.86 -19.96
CA GLU A 124 28.60 -2.53 -19.76
C GLU A 124 27.86 -3.79 -19.29
N LEU A 125 27.37 -3.74 -18.05
CA LEU A 125 26.73 -4.88 -17.39
C LEU A 125 25.23 -4.64 -17.32
N TRP A 126 24.46 -5.64 -17.73
CA TRP A 126 23.02 -5.65 -17.50
C TRP A 126 22.68 -5.88 -16.04
N SER A 127 21.68 -5.15 -15.54
CA SER A 127 21.13 -5.33 -14.20
C SER A 127 19.63 -5.04 -14.19
N SER A 128 18.94 -5.58 -13.20
CA SER A 128 17.52 -5.34 -12.97
C SER A 128 17.23 -5.06 -11.51
N TYR A 129 16.23 -4.22 -11.28
CA TYR A 129 15.65 -3.96 -9.97
C TYR A 129 14.14 -4.04 -10.08
N ASP A 130 13.53 -4.72 -9.11
CA ASP A 130 12.09 -4.91 -9.00
C ASP A 130 11.67 -4.64 -7.55
N ASP A 131 10.56 -3.93 -7.39
CA ASP A 131 9.94 -3.68 -6.08
C ASP A 131 8.41 -3.76 -6.22
N LYS A 132 7.73 -4.12 -5.14
CA LYS A 132 6.28 -4.33 -5.13
C LYS A 132 5.69 -3.75 -3.85
N ALA A 133 4.50 -3.19 -3.96
CA ALA A 133 3.72 -2.75 -2.82
C ALA A 133 2.26 -3.14 -2.98
N TYR A 134 1.70 -3.66 -1.88
CA TYR A 134 0.26 -3.84 -1.72
C TYR A 134 -0.18 -2.93 -0.57
N LEU A 135 -0.96 -1.90 -0.89
CA LEU A 135 -1.44 -0.92 0.09
C LEU A 135 -2.95 -1.01 0.24
N VAL A 136 -3.39 -0.80 1.48
CA VAL A 136 -4.79 -0.62 1.84
C VAL A 136 -4.92 0.67 2.61
N LEU A 137 -5.82 1.54 2.18
CA LEU A 137 -6.08 2.84 2.79
C LEU A 137 -7.49 2.88 3.36
N ASP A 138 -7.64 3.48 4.54
CA ASP A 138 -8.94 3.84 5.09
C ASP A 138 -9.57 5.03 4.35
N LYS A 139 -10.78 5.44 4.77
CA LYS A 139 -11.52 6.54 4.13
C LYS A 139 -10.81 7.90 4.26
N GLU A 140 -9.91 8.07 5.23
CA GLU A 140 -9.07 9.24 5.42
C GLU A 140 -7.79 9.21 4.55
N GLY A 141 -7.55 8.11 3.84
CA GLY A 141 -6.36 7.90 3.00
C GLY A 141 -5.13 7.50 3.82
N LYS A 142 -5.32 7.04 5.06
CA LYS A 142 -4.24 6.50 5.89
C LYS A 142 -4.10 5.00 5.65
N GLU A 143 -2.85 4.55 5.57
CA GLU A 143 -2.54 3.14 5.40
C GLU A 143 -2.94 2.32 6.64
N ILE A 144 -3.63 1.22 6.37
CA ILE A 144 -4.05 0.23 7.36
C ILE A 144 -3.58 -1.18 6.95
N PRO A 145 -3.40 -2.09 7.92
CA PRO A 145 -3.16 -3.50 7.63
C PRO A 145 -4.30 -4.14 6.80
N PRO A 146 -3.99 -5.02 5.83
CA PRO A 146 -5.00 -5.65 4.98
C PRO A 146 -6.05 -6.49 5.72
N ASP A 147 -5.69 -7.07 6.86
CA ASP A 147 -6.57 -7.88 7.70
C ASP A 147 -7.65 -7.05 8.42
N GLN A 148 -7.55 -5.72 8.39
CA GLN A 148 -8.60 -4.81 8.88
C GLN A 148 -9.72 -4.61 7.85
N VAL A 149 -9.53 -5.00 6.58
CA VAL A 149 -10.62 -4.98 5.59
C VAL A 149 -11.35 -6.31 5.65
N PRO A 150 -12.64 -6.32 6.00
CA PRO A 150 -13.40 -7.56 6.11
C PRO A 150 -13.55 -8.23 4.74
N ALA A 151 -13.49 -9.56 4.70
CA ALA A 151 -13.67 -10.31 3.46
C ALA A 151 -15.14 -10.72 3.26
N ALA A 152 -15.74 -10.28 2.16
CA ALA A 152 -17.12 -10.60 1.80
C ALA A 152 -17.30 -10.75 0.28
N PRO A 153 -18.37 -11.43 -0.17
CA PRO A 153 -18.74 -11.46 -1.57
C PRO A 153 -19.21 -10.07 -2.01
N SER A 154 -18.98 -9.75 -3.27
CA SER A 154 -19.42 -8.49 -3.86
C SER A 154 -20.93 -8.49 -4.15
N GLU A 155 -21.53 -7.31 -4.09
CA GLU A 155 -22.86 -7.02 -4.62
C GLU A 155 -22.86 -7.11 -6.14
N ASP A 156 -23.95 -7.63 -6.72
CA ASP A 156 -24.08 -7.82 -8.16
C ASP A 156 -24.31 -6.47 -8.90
N HIS A 157 -24.81 -5.46 -8.17
CA HIS A 157 -25.11 -4.14 -8.69
C HIS A 157 -24.61 -3.03 -7.74
N PRO A 158 -23.28 -2.81 -7.63
CA PRO A 158 -22.69 -1.87 -6.67
C PRO A 158 -23.22 -0.44 -6.84
N GLU A 159 -23.42 0.00 -8.08
CA GLU A 159 -23.99 1.32 -8.44
C GLU A 159 -25.37 1.57 -7.79
N LYS A 160 -26.25 0.54 -7.79
CA LYS A 160 -27.60 0.65 -7.20
C LYS A 160 -27.51 0.81 -5.69
N ILE A 161 -26.65 0.01 -5.05
CA ILE A 161 -26.43 0.04 -3.61
C ILE A 161 -25.85 1.39 -3.19
N LEU A 162 -24.80 1.87 -3.88
CA LEU A 162 -24.21 3.18 -3.56
C LEU A 162 -25.17 4.34 -3.81
N LYS A 163 -26.08 4.24 -4.78
CA LYS A 163 -27.12 5.25 -4.99
C LYS A 163 -28.16 5.26 -3.86
N GLU A 164 -28.57 4.08 -3.40
CA GLU A 164 -29.52 3.92 -2.29
C GLU A 164 -28.93 4.45 -0.96
N PHE A 165 -27.67 4.14 -0.70
CA PHE A 165 -26.97 4.51 0.53
C PHE A 165 -26.11 5.78 0.38
N GLY A 166 -26.18 6.50 -0.74
CA GLY A 166 -25.18 7.51 -1.13
C GLY A 166 -25.07 8.72 -0.21
N LYS A 167 -26.12 9.06 0.54
CA LYS A 167 -26.05 10.11 1.57
C LYS A 167 -25.43 9.64 2.89
N LYS A 168 -25.34 8.33 3.12
CA LYS A 168 -24.80 7.71 4.34
C LYS A 168 -23.46 7.02 4.10
N SER A 169 -23.12 6.69 2.85
CA SER A 169 -21.86 6.06 2.48
C SER A 169 -20.73 7.07 2.57
N GLY A 170 -19.62 6.68 3.21
CA GLY A 170 -18.43 7.52 3.27
C GLY A 170 -17.89 7.79 1.86
N ALA A 171 -17.43 9.01 1.61
CA ALA A 171 -16.62 9.31 0.44
C ALA A 171 -15.15 9.02 0.80
N VAL A 172 -14.40 8.42 -0.13
CA VAL A 172 -12.93 8.40 -0.01
C VAL A 172 -12.47 9.85 -0.03
N GLN A 173 -11.77 10.28 1.02
CA GLN A 173 -11.15 11.60 1.03
C GLN A 173 -9.87 11.57 0.20
N GLY A 174 -9.74 12.49 -0.76
CA GLY A 174 -8.55 12.64 -1.59
C GLY A 174 -8.75 12.29 -3.05
N SER A 175 -7.74 12.60 -3.87
CA SER A 175 -7.74 12.29 -5.29
C SER A 175 -7.12 10.91 -5.54
N PRO A 176 -7.62 10.12 -6.50
CA PRO A 176 -7.00 8.84 -6.88
C PRO A 176 -5.52 8.98 -7.25
N ARG A 177 -5.12 10.16 -7.75
CA ARG A 177 -3.74 10.46 -8.10
C ARG A 177 -2.83 10.52 -6.88
N LYS A 178 -3.31 11.06 -5.75
CA LYS A 178 -2.54 11.13 -4.51
C LYS A 178 -2.17 9.73 -3.99
N ASP A 179 -3.10 8.78 -4.07
CA ASP A 179 -2.88 7.40 -3.63
C ASP A 179 -1.82 6.72 -4.52
N ILE A 180 -1.89 6.96 -5.83
CA ILE A 180 -0.90 6.48 -6.82
C ILE A 180 0.49 7.06 -6.54
N ASP A 181 0.58 8.38 -6.32
CA ASP A 181 1.86 9.05 -6.07
C ASP A 181 2.50 8.58 -4.75
N MET A 182 1.70 8.29 -3.73
CA MET A 182 2.17 7.71 -2.47
C MET A 182 2.80 6.33 -2.67
N VAL A 183 2.15 5.44 -3.43
CA VAL A 183 2.71 4.12 -3.74
C VAL A 183 3.98 4.26 -4.58
N LYS A 184 3.94 5.14 -5.60
CA LYS A 184 5.07 5.43 -6.48
C LYS A 184 6.30 5.86 -5.67
N ALA A 185 6.13 6.78 -4.72
CA ALA A 185 7.21 7.25 -3.86
C ALA A 185 7.84 6.15 -2.98
N LYS A 186 7.10 5.08 -2.66
CA LYS A 186 7.60 3.95 -1.86
C LYS A 186 8.47 2.98 -2.66
N ILE A 187 8.08 2.66 -3.89
CA ILE A 187 8.69 1.54 -4.66
C ILE A 187 9.55 1.98 -5.84
N VAL A 188 9.35 3.20 -6.36
CA VAL A 188 10.17 3.73 -7.46
C VAL A 188 11.50 4.23 -6.91
N LYS A 189 12.50 3.36 -6.96
CA LYS A 189 13.87 3.64 -6.52
C LYS A 189 14.82 3.27 -7.66
N ARG A 190 15.22 4.27 -8.45
CA ARG A 190 16.26 4.09 -9.47
C ARG A 190 17.61 3.88 -8.77
N PRO A 191 18.32 2.77 -9.03
CA PRO A 191 19.67 2.59 -8.50
C PRO A 191 20.61 3.73 -8.91
N SER A 192 21.56 4.08 -8.05
CA SER A 192 22.50 5.19 -8.28
C SER A 192 23.58 4.87 -9.32
N ASP A 193 23.75 3.60 -9.69
CA ASP A 193 24.78 3.11 -10.59
C ASP A 193 24.31 2.87 -12.04
N ILE A 194 23.15 3.42 -12.40
CA ILE A 194 22.62 3.38 -13.77
C ILE A 194 23.50 4.22 -14.70
N SER A 195 24.01 3.61 -15.77
CA SER A 195 24.57 4.34 -16.92
C SER A 195 23.52 4.60 -18.00
N GLU A 196 22.64 3.62 -18.25
CA GLU A 196 21.58 3.70 -19.26
C GLU A 196 20.38 2.85 -18.84
N ILE A 197 19.16 3.32 -19.14
CA ILE A 197 17.91 2.58 -18.89
C ILE A 197 17.49 1.88 -20.19
N ASP A 198 17.40 0.55 -20.18
CA ASP A 198 16.81 -0.22 -21.28
C ASP A 198 15.28 -0.20 -21.19
N LYS A 199 14.75 -0.56 -20.01
CA LYS A 199 13.30 -0.67 -19.78
C LYS A 199 12.96 -0.23 -18.38
N GLU A 200 11.87 0.50 -18.24
CA GLU A 200 11.35 0.91 -16.95
C GLU A 200 9.83 0.99 -17.00
N LEU A 201 9.18 0.50 -15.94
CA LEU A 201 7.74 0.57 -15.81
C LEU A 201 7.33 0.63 -14.34
N PHE A 202 6.43 1.56 -14.04
CA PHE A 202 5.60 1.54 -12.84
C PHE A 202 4.19 1.08 -13.23
N ASP A 203 3.79 -0.09 -12.73
CA ASP A 203 2.53 -0.76 -13.07
C ASP A 203 1.63 -0.85 -11.83
N ILE A 204 0.36 -0.47 -11.97
CA ILE A 204 -0.70 -0.69 -10.98
C ILE A 204 -1.67 -1.73 -11.56
N SER A 205 -1.49 -2.97 -11.15
CA SER A 205 -2.29 -4.13 -11.58
C SER A 205 -3.72 -4.05 -11.03
N GLU A 206 -3.88 -3.59 -9.79
CA GLU A 206 -5.17 -3.45 -9.13
C GLU A 206 -5.31 -2.08 -8.45
N HIS A 207 -6.41 -1.41 -8.71
CA HIS A 207 -6.81 -0.18 -8.03
C HIS A 207 -8.32 -0.24 -7.78
N ALA A 208 -8.72 -0.53 -6.54
CA ALA A 208 -10.12 -0.75 -6.20
C ALA A 208 -10.54 0.11 -5.01
N VAL A 209 -11.81 0.54 -5.01
CA VAL A 209 -12.48 1.05 -3.82
C VAL A 209 -13.46 -0.01 -3.35
N ILE A 210 -13.27 -0.48 -2.13
CA ILE A 210 -14.11 -1.46 -1.48
C ILE A 210 -15.01 -0.72 -0.49
N TYR A 211 -16.31 -0.81 -0.68
CA TYR A 211 -17.32 -0.30 0.24
C TYR A 211 -17.79 -1.44 1.13
N SER A 212 -17.41 -1.41 2.40
CA SER A 212 -17.80 -2.41 3.40
C SER A 212 -19.02 -1.95 4.20
N PRO A 213 -20.04 -2.79 4.41
CA PRO A 213 -21.22 -2.43 5.18
C PRO A 213 -20.89 -2.29 6.67
N LEU A 214 -21.35 -1.21 7.30
CA LEU A 214 -21.35 -1.01 8.73
C LEU A 214 -22.74 -0.63 9.23
N TYR A 215 -23.02 -0.98 10.48
CA TYR A 215 -24.19 -0.53 11.22
C TYR A 215 -23.75 0.44 12.31
N GLU A 216 -24.30 1.65 12.30
CA GLU A 216 -24.21 2.62 13.40
C GLU A 216 -25.47 2.54 14.24
N ILE A 217 -25.30 2.32 15.54
CA ILE A 217 -26.40 2.24 16.49
C ILE A 217 -26.27 3.38 17.47
N THR A 218 -27.29 4.24 17.52
CA THR A 218 -27.35 5.34 18.48
C THR A 218 -28.24 4.94 19.66
N PHE A 219 -27.68 5.00 20.87
CA PHE A 219 -28.38 4.80 22.12
C PHE A 219 -28.58 6.14 22.80
N ARG A 220 -29.73 6.34 23.46
CA ARG A 220 -29.97 7.52 24.30
C ARG A 220 -30.51 7.10 25.66
N ASN A 221 -29.93 7.66 26.71
CA ASN A 221 -30.50 7.61 28.04
C ASN A 221 -31.60 8.66 28.16
N VAL A 222 -32.85 8.25 28.38
CA VAL A 222 -34.00 9.16 28.42
C VAL A 222 -34.01 10.09 29.64
N ARG A 223 -33.27 9.75 30.70
CA ARG A 223 -33.18 10.55 31.93
C ARG A 223 -32.09 11.61 31.85
N THR A 224 -30.94 11.26 31.27
CA THR A 224 -29.78 12.16 31.19
C THR A 224 -29.60 12.82 29.82
N ASN A 225 -30.36 12.39 28.81
CA ASN A 225 -30.16 12.72 27.39
C ASN A 225 -28.75 12.39 26.86
N GLU A 226 -28.00 11.55 27.58
CA GLU A 226 -26.68 11.07 27.16
C GLU A 226 -26.83 10.13 25.97
N GLU A 227 -26.08 10.39 24.89
CA GLU A 227 -26.03 9.54 23.71
C GLU A 227 -24.73 8.75 23.64
N LYS A 228 -24.83 7.50 23.19
CA LYS A 228 -23.68 6.65 22.89
C LYS A 228 -23.86 6.02 21.52
N VAL A 229 -22.78 5.88 20.77
CA VAL A 229 -22.77 5.34 19.42
C VAL A 229 -21.91 4.09 19.38
N VAL A 230 -22.47 3.02 18.81
CA VAL A 230 -21.76 1.76 18.58
C VAL A 230 -21.71 1.47 17.11
N LYS A 231 -20.55 1.03 16.63
CA LYS A 231 -20.36 0.58 15.26
C LYS A 231 -20.20 -0.93 15.22
N ILE A 232 -20.96 -1.59 14.35
CA ILE A 232 -20.90 -3.03 14.12
C ILE A 232 -20.54 -3.27 12.65
N ASP A 233 -19.57 -4.15 12.43
CA ASP A 233 -19.21 -4.65 11.11
C ASP A 233 -20.38 -5.46 10.50
N GLY A 234 -20.87 -5.03 9.33
CA GLY A 234 -21.96 -5.69 8.60
C GLY A 234 -21.56 -6.99 7.89
N VAL A 235 -20.28 -7.34 7.88
CA VAL A 235 -19.72 -8.60 7.38
C VAL A 235 -19.43 -9.57 8.53
N SER A 236 -18.76 -9.10 9.58
CA SER A 236 -18.24 -9.96 10.66
C SER A 236 -19.06 -9.95 11.95
N ALA A 237 -20.04 -9.05 12.09
CA ALA A 237 -20.81 -8.78 13.30
C ALA A 237 -19.98 -8.34 14.52
N LYS A 238 -18.69 -8.01 14.34
CA LYS A 238 -17.83 -7.52 15.41
C LYS A 238 -18.14 -6.06 15.73
N ILE A 239 -18.04 -5.69 17.02
CA ILE A 239 -18.10 -4.30 17.46
C ILE A 239 -16.76 -3.65 17.11
N ILE A 240 -16.79 -2.58 16.33
CA ILE A 240 -15.61 -1.86 15.84
C ILE A 240 -15.25 -0.72 16.80
N SER A 241 -16.25 -0.01 17.34
CA SER A 241 -16.03 1.09 18.30
C SER A 241 -17.26 1.35 19.17
N GLU A 242 -17.02 1.82 20.39
CA GLU A 242 -18.01 2.38 21.30
C GLU A 242 -17.59 3.82 21.63
N LYS A 243 -18.46 4.81 21.37
CA LYS A 243 -18.24 6.22 21.69
C LYS A 243 -19.36 6.76 22.56
#